data_AF-A0A3D1H0U0-F1
#
_entry.id   AF-A0A3D1H0U0-F1
#
_cell.length_a   1.000
_cell.length_b   1.000
_cell.length_c   1.000
_cell.angle_alpha   90.00
_cell.angle_beta   90.00
_cell.angle_gamma   90.00
#
_symmetry.space_group_name_H-M   'P 1'
#
loop_
_entity.id
_entity.type
_entity.pdbx_description
1 polymer ?
#
loop_
_entity_poly.entity_id
_entity_poly.type
_entity_poly.pdbx_seq_one_letter_code
_entity_poly.pdbx_strand_id
1 'polypeptide(L)'
;MDVLNIDDTKAGAVFLLRQLVKGDNTSIGLRNSMIRADVDDSYFKFIIEGLSEGSYIEESFSMWRITPKGVNYLQEYERRLNVGSDWSIEGNSSAQEKKREEEMQDKALQRSNAKWTKFGFFITLISAILGLLYFLWENIL
;
A
#
# COMPACT_ATOMS: atom_id res chain seq x y z
N MET A 1 -6.48 22.88 -32.24
CA MET A 1 -5.63 21.75 -31.86
C MET A 1 -4.66 22.32 -30.86
N ASP A 2 -5.07 22.38 -29.59
CA ASP A 2 -4.17 22.83 -28.53
C ASP A 2 -3.03 21.82 -28.48
N VAL A 3 -1.82 22.31 -28.74
CA VAL A 3 -0.61 21.49 -28.69
C VAL A 3 -0.46 21.09 -27.23
N LEU A 4 -0.58 19.78 -26.96
CA LEU A 4 -0.30 19.20 -25.65
C LEU A 4 1.08 19.69 -25.20
N ASN A 5 1.11 20.58 -24.21
CA ASN A 5 2.37 20.98 -23.61
C ASN A 5 2.83 19.85 -22.69
N ILE A 6 3.82 19.10 -23.16
CA ILE A 6 4.36 17.91 -22.48
C ILE A 6 4.96 18.30 -21.12
N ASP A 7 5.50 19.51 -21.00
CA ASP A 7 6.07 19.99 -19.74
C ASP A 7 4.99 20.30 -18.70
N ASP A 8 3.88 20.93 -19.11
CA ASP A 8 2.76 21.26 -18.21
C ASP A 8 2.03 20.01 -17.73
N THR A 9 1.82 19.03 -18.63
CA THR A 9 1.21 17.74 -18.29
C THR A 9 2.08 16.93 -17.31
N LYS A 10 3.41 16.98 -17.49
CA LYS A 10 4.36 16.35 -16.57
C LYS A 10 4.37 17.05 -15.19
N ALA A 11 4.36 18.38 -15.17
CA ALA A 11 4.29 19.14 -13.93
C ALA A 11 2.98 18.86 -13.16
N GLY A 12 1.85 18.80 -13.88
CA GLY A 12 0.55 18.42 -13.32
C GLY A 12 0.55 16.98 -12.76
N ALA A 13 1.13 16.02 -13.47
CA ALA A 13 1.24 14.63 -13.01
C ALA A 13 2.04 14.53 -11.69
N VAL A 14 3.18 15.20 -11.61
CA VAL A 14 4.02 15.23 -10.40
C VAL A 14 3.29 15.92 -9.25
N PHE A 15 2.61 17.03 -9.51
CA PHE A 15 1.81 17.72 -8.51
C PHE A 15 0.73 16.81 -7.92
N LEU A 16 0.01 16.06 -8.77
CA LEU A 16 -1.04 15.14 -8.32
C LEU A 16 -0.48 14.00 -7.46
N LEU A 17 0.66 13.41 -7.87
CA LEU A 17 1.34 12.40 -7.05
C LEU A 17 1.73 12.95 -5.66
N ARG A 18 2.24 14.19 -5.58
CA ARG A 18 2.54 14.85 -4.29
C ARG A 18 1.31 15.06 -3.42
N GLN A 19 0.16 15.37 -4.01
CA GLN A 19 -1.08 15.48 -3.23
C GLN A 19 -1.52 14.12 -2.68
N LEU A 20 -1.40 13.06 -3.48
CA LEU A 20 -1.80 11.71 -3.09
C LEU A 20 -0.86 11.05 -2.07
N VAL A 21 0.40 11.49 -1.99
CA VAL A 21 1.29 11.12 -0.88
C VAL A 21 0.77 11.64 0.47
N LYS A 22 0.09 12.79 0.49
CA LYS A 22 -0.48 13.36 1.73
C LYS A 22 -1.74 12.64 2.18
N GLY A 23 -2.42 11.93 1.26
CA GLY A 23 -3.61 11.15 1.54
C GLY A 23 -4.47 10.94 0.30
N ASP A 24 -5.35 9.94 0.38
CA ASP A 24 -6.34 9.64 -0.67
C ASP A 24 -7.25 10.85 -0.92
N ASN A 25 -7.61 11.09 -2.18
CA ASN A 25 -8.41 12.27 -2.55
C ASN A 25 -9.33 12.03 -3.75
N THR A 26 -10.43 12.77 -3.82
CA THR A 26 -11.38 12.67 -4.93
C THR A 26 -10.85 13.39 -6.18
N SER A 27 -11.36 13.04 -7.36
CA SER A 27 -11.03 13.75 -8.61
C SER A 27 -11.28 15.26 -8.50
N ILE A 28 -12.40 15.65 -7.89
CA ILE A 28 -12.77 17.05 -7.68
C ILE A 28 -11.77 17.73 -6.73
N GLY A 29 -11.41 17.06 -5.63
CA GLY A 29 -10.44 17.58 -4.66
C GLY A 29 -9.06 17.79 -5.28
N LEU A 30 -8.60 16.84 -6.10
CA LEU A 30 -7.34 16.93 -6.82
C LEU A 30 -7.33 18.07 -7.85
N ARG A 31 -8.36 18.14 -8.72
CA ARG A 31 -8.49 19.23 -9.70
C ARG A 31 -8.54 20.60 -9.04
N ASN A 32 -9.34 20.74 -7.98
CA ASN A 32 -9.41 22.00 -7.23
C ASN A 32 -8.07 22.35 -6.58
N SER A 33 -7.24 21.35 -6.24
CA SER A 33 -5.90 21.59 -5.69
C SER A 33 -4.93 22.10 -6.75
N MET A 34 -5.04 21.65 -8.00
CA MET A 34 -4.28 22.19 -9.13
C MET A 34 -4.62 23.66 -9.37
N ILE A 35 -5.93 23.97 -9.47
CA ILE A 35 -6.41 25.35 -9.66
C ILE A 35 -5.91 26.29 -8.56
N ARG A 36 -5.98 25.86 -7.28
CA ARG A 36 -5.49 26.67 -6.15
C ARG A 36 -3.99 26.89 -6.15
N ALA A 37 -3.23 25.98 -6.78
CA ALA A 37 -1.78 26.05 -6.87
C ALA A 37 -1.29 26.67 -8.18
N ASP A 38 -2.19 27.24 -8.98
CA ASP A 38 -1.90 27.80 -10.31
C ASP A 38 -1.24 26.78 -11.26
N VAL A 39 -1.64 25.51 -11.13
CA VAL A 39 -1.22 24.42 -12.01
C VAL A 39 -2.31 24.20 -13.06
N ASP A 40 -1.94 24.17 -14.33
CA ASP A 40 -2.88 23.97 -15.45
C ASP A 40 -3.66 22.67 -15.30
N ASP A 41 -4.98 22.78 -15.17
CA ASP A 41 -5.90 21.68 -14.99
C ASP A 41 -6.62 21.27 -16.30
N SER A 42 -6.32 21.94 -17.41
CA SER A 42 -6.93 21.67 -18.74
C SER A 42 -6.79 20.21 -19.15
N TYR A 43 -5.69 19.58 -18.75
CA TYR A 43 -5.36 18.19 -19.04
C TYR A 43 -5.59 17.23 -17.86
N PHE A 44 -6.29 17.66 -16.82
CA PHE A 44 -6.48 16.87 -15.58
C PHE A 44 -6.96 15.43 -15.86
N LYS A 45 -7.97 15.28 -16.72
CA LYS A 45 -8.52 13.96 -17.07
C LYS A 45 -7.47 13.06 -17.72
N PHE A 46 -6.74 13.58 -18.70
CA PHE A 46 -5.70 12.84 -19.40
C PHE A 46 -4.55 12.43 -18.46
N ILE A 47 -4.17 13.32 -17.55
CA ILE A 47 -3.13 13.05 -16.56
C ILE A 47 -3.56 11.93 -15.59
N ILE A 48 -4.78 12.00 -15.05
CA ILE A 48 -5.30 10.96 -14.14
C ILE A 48 -5.39 9.61 -14.84
N GLU A 49 -5.93 9.57 -16.06
CA GLU A 49 -6.01 8.34 -16.87
C GLU A 49 -4.61 7.76 -17.12
N GLY A 50 -3.65 8.57 -17.56
CA GLY A 50 -2.28 8.12 -17.79
C GLY A 50 -1.56 7.65 -16.51
N LEU A 51 -1.80 8.30 -15.37
CA LEU A 51 -1.25 7.85 -14.08
C LEU A 51 -1.87 6.52 -13.62
N SER A 52 -3.16 6.31 -13.87
CA SER A 52 -3.89 5.09 -13.54
C SER A 52 -3.48 3.92 -14.44
N GLU A 53 -3.45 4.13 -15.76
CA GLU A 53 -2.96 3.15 -16.75
C GLU A 53 -1.51 2.76 -16.48
N GLY A 54 -0.69 3.75 -16.09
CA GLY A 54 0.69 3.54 -15.65
C GLY A 54 0.82 2.84 -14.29
N SER A 55 -0.29 2.52 -13.61
CA SER A 55 -0.35 1.92 -12.27
C SER A 55 0.39 2.72 -11.20
N TYR A 56 0.52 4.03 -11.36
CA TYR A 56 1.10 4.94 -10.36
C TYR A 56 0.07 5.36 -9.32
N ILE A 57 -1.20 5.37 -9.71
CA ILE A 57 -2.35 5.60 -8.84
C ILE A 57 -3.40 4.52 -9.10
N GLU A 58 -4.30 4.33 -8.14
CA GLU A 58 -5.45 3.43 -8.25
C GLU A 58 -6.71 4.11 -7.68
N GLU A 59 -7.87 3.74 -8.17
CA GLU A 59 -9.15 4.20 -7.63
C GLU A 59 -9.66 3.20 -6.58
N SER A 60 -10.04 3.71 -5.41
CA SER A 60 -10.60 2.97 -4.29
C SER A 60 -11.71 3.80 -3.64
N PHE A 61 -12.95 3.28 -3.61
CA PHE A 61 -14.10 3.98 -3.03
C PHE A 61 -14.29 5.42 -3.56
N SER A 62 -14.21 5.61 -4.89
CA SER A 62 -14.31 6.92 -5.56
C SER A 62 -13.23 7.93 -5.17
N MET A 63 -12.13 7.45 -4.59
CA MET A 63 -10.95 8.24 -4.25
C MET A 63 -9.73 7.67 -4.98
N TRP A 64 -8.84 8.55 -5.41
CA TRP A 64 -7.54 8.19 -5.91
C TRP A 64 -6.59 7.96 -4.76
N ARG A 65 -5.79 6.91 -4.88
CA ARG A 65 -4.70 6.54 -3.98
C ARG A 65 -3.42 6.39 -4.78
N ILE A 66 -2.29 6.80 -4.20
CA ILE A 66 -0.98 6.52 -4.79
C ILE A 66 -0.55 5.07 -4.52
N THR A 67 -0.06 4.39 -5.55
CA THR A 67 0.49 3.02 -5.41
C THR A 67 1.96 3.07 -4.96
N PRO A 68 2.55 1.96 -4.50
CA PRO A 68 4.00 1.88 -4.25
C PRO A 68 4.84 2.27 -5.49
N LYS A 69 4.36 1.93 -6.69
CA LYS A 69 5.01 2.31 -7.96
C LYS A 69 5.00 3.84 -8.16
N GLY A 70 3.88 4.49 -7.85
CA GLY A 70 3.75 5.96 -7.88
C GLY A 70 4.69 6.66 -6.90
N VAL A 71 4.81 6.12 -5.68
CA VAL A 71 5.72 6.64 -4.66
C VAL A 71 7.17 6.56 -5.13
N ASN A 72 7.60 5.39 -5.61
CA ASN A 72 8.98 5.19 -6.11
C ASN A 72 9.29 6.09 -7.31
N TYR A 73 8.33 6.26 -8.22
CA TYR A 73 8.48 7.17 -9.35
C TYR A 73 8.66 8.62 -8.89
N LEU A 74 7.84 9.08 -7.94
CA LEU A 74 7.96 10.44 -7.41
C LEU A 74 9.30 10.67 -6.71
N GLN A 75 9.74 9.72 -5.88
CA GLN A 75 11.04 9.77 -5.20
C GLN A 75 12.20 9.87 -6.21
N GLU A 76 12.20 9.02 -7.23
CA GLU A 76 13.24 9.01 -8.26
C GLU A 76 13.21 10.29 -9.10
N TYR A 77 12.01 10.81 -9.39
CA TYR A 77 11.84 12.08 -10.08
C TYR A 77 12.45 13.24 -9.30
N GLU A 78 12.14 13.33 -8.00
CA GLU A 78 12.66 14.37 -7.12
C GLU A 78 14.17 14.25 -6.90
N ARG A 79 14.70 13.03 -6.81
CA ARG A 79 16.14 12.75 -6.76
C ARG A 79 16.86 13.28 -8.01
N ARG A 80 16.28 13.08 -9.20
CA ARG A 80 16.87 13.55 -10.48
C ARG A 80 16.83 15.06 -10.63
N LEU A 81 15.84 15.73 -10.04
CA LEU A 81 15.75 17.18 -10.08
C LEU A 81 16.79 17.88 -9.19
N ASN A 82 17.53 17.12 -8.37
CA ASN A 82 18.59 17.64 -7.49
C ASN A 82 18.15 18.88 -6.71
N VAL A 83 16.89 18.87 -6.23
CA VAL A 83 16.47 19.74 -5.12
C VAL A 83 17.18 19.16 -3.90
N GLY A 84 18.41 19.62 -3.70
CA GLY A 84 19.17 19.32 -2.50
C GLY A 84 18.38 19.71 -1.25
N SER A 85 18.65 18.93 -0.20
CA SER A 85 18.28 19.15 1.19
C SER A 85 16.78 19.06 1.56
N ASP A 86 16.50 18.03 2.37
CA ASP A 86 15.62 18.07 3.55
C ASP A 86 14.30 17.28 3.53
N TRP A 87 14.04 16.49 2.50
CA TRP A 87 12.97 15.47 2.56
C TRP A 87 13.56 14.06 2.64
N SER A 88 14.36 13.81 3.68
CA SER A 88 14.53 12.43 4.13
C SER A 88 13.14 11.97 4.58
N ILE A 89 12.47 11.13 3.79
CA ILE A 89 11.38 10.27 4.28
C ILE A 89 11.94 9.23 5.29
N GLU A 90 13.08 9.48 5.91
CA GLU A 90 13.69 8.65 6.95
C GLU A 90 12.88 8.71 8.25
N GLY A 91 12.03 9.72 8.44
CA GLY A 91 11.29 9.93 9.69
C GLY A 91 9.94 9.20 9.79
N ASN A 92 9.36 8.72 8.68
CA ASN A 92 8.03 8.11 8.72
C ASN A 92 7.85 6.91 7.79
N SER A 93 8.64 6.72 6.72
CA SER A 93 8.53 5.49 5.91
C SER A 93 9.02 4.28 6.69
N SER A 94 10.16 4.36 7.39
CA SER A 94 10.66 3.21 8.16
C SER A 94 9.74 2.81 9.32
N ALA A 95 9.09 3.77 9.98
CA ALA A 95 8.13 3.51 11.04
C ALA A 95 6.76 3.05 10.51
N GLN A 96 6.33 3.54 9.35
CA GLN A 96 5.06 3.19 8.71
C GLN A 96 5.15 1.90 7.87
N GLU A 97 6.32 1.59 7.29
CA GLU A 97 6.67 0.29 6.72
C GLU A 97 6.85 -0.74 7.82
N LYS A 98 7.54 -0.44 8.94
CA LYS A 98 7.52 -1.36 10.09
C LYS A 98 6.13 -1.60 10.64
N LYS A 99 5.28 -0.56 10.74
CA LYS A 99 3.87 -0.75 11.15
C LYS A 99 3.04 -1.50 10.12
N ARG A 100 3.26 -1.31 8.81
CA ARG A 100 2.57 -2.07 7.75
C ARG A 100 3.09 -3.49 7.59
N GLU A 101 4.38 -3.73 7.82
CA GLU A 101 5.00 -5.05 7.88
C GLU A 101 4.56 -5.79 9.14
N GLU A 102 4.45 -5.12 10.29
CA GLU A 102 3.85 -5.65 11.51
C GLU A 102 2.36 -5.93 11.30
N GLU A 103 1.57 -5.03 10.69
CA GLU A 103 0.15 -5.29 10.38
C GLU A 103 -0.03 -6.38 9.30
N MET A 104 0.87 -6.50 8.32
CA MET A 104 0.86 -7.57 7.34
C MET A 104 1.35 -8.89 7.94
N GLN A 105 2.33 -8.87 8.84
CA GLN A 105 2.73 -10.04 9.63
C GLN A 105 1.61 -10.46 10.57
N ASP A 106 0.91 -9.55 11.26
CA ASP A 106 -0.20 -9.88 12.14
C ASP A 106 -1.39 -10.45 11.35
N LYS A 107 -1.69 -9.89 10.17
CA LYS A 107 -2.71 -10.44 9.26
C LYS A 107 -2.29 -11.78 8.66
N ALA A 108 -0.99 -12.00 8.40
CA ALA A 108 -0.45 -13.28 7.95
C ALA A 108 -0.43 -14.32 9.09
N LEU A 109 -0.11 -13.91 10.31
CA LEU A 109 -0.06 -14.70 11.53
C LEU A 109 -1.47 -15.12 11.96
N GLN A 110 -2.46 -14.22 11.86
CA GLN A 110 -3.88 -14.56 12.05
C GLN A 110 -4.37 -15.56 10.99
N ARG A 111 -3.98 -15.39 9.72
CA ARG A 111 -4.32 -16.37 8.65
C ARG A 111 -3.61 -17.71 8.84
N SER A 112 -2.43 -17.76 9.48
CA SER A 112 -1.74 -19.02 9.78
C SER A 112 -2.25 -19.69 11.07
N ASN A 113 -2.67 -18.95 12.09
CA ASN A 113 -3.20 -19.54 13.33
C ASN A 113 -4.48 -20.36 13.10
N ALA A 114 -5.31 -20.00 12.11
CA ALA A 114 -6.46 -20.81 11.73
C ALA A 114 -6.09 -22.20 11.17
N LYS A 115 -4.85 -22.41 10.69
CA LYS A 115 -4.36 -23.71 10.22
C LYS A 115 -3.67 -24.52 11.32
N TRP A 116 -2.97 -23.87 12.27
CA TRP A 116 -2.25 -24.54 13.35
C TRP A 116 -3.14 -24.98 14.53
N THR A 117 -4.25 -24.30 14.80
CA THR A 117 -5.21 -24.73 15.84
C THR A 117 -5.80 -26.12 15.56
N LYS A 118 -5.90 -26.53 14.29
CA LYS A 118 -6.35 -27.89 13.94
C LYS A 118 -5.30 -28.94 14.30
N PHE A 119 -4.02 -28.68 14.07
CA PHE A 119 -2.95 -29.64 14.40
C PHE A 119 -2.76 -29.82 15.92
N GLY A 120 -2.92 -28.76 16.70
CA GLY A 120 -2.84 -28.85 18.17
C GLY A 120 -3.89 -29.81 18.76
N PHE A 121 -5.09 -29.86 18.19
CA PHE A 121 -6.15 -30.77 18.63
C PHE A 121 -5.84 -32.25 18.29
N PHE A 122 -5.20 -32.51 17.13
CA PHE A 122 -4.83 -33.89 16.77
C PHE A 122 -3.73 -34.45 17.69
N ILE A 123 -2.75 -33.63 18.10
CA ILE A 123 -1.66 -34.09 18.98
C ILE A 123 -2.16 -34.44 20.38
N THR A 124 -3.04 -33.62 20.97
CA THR A 124 -3.64 -33.92 22.28
C THR A 124 -4.56 -35.13 22.24
N LEU A 125 -5.33 -35.31 21.16
CA LEU A 125 -6.19 -36.48 20.99
C LEU A 125 -5.37 -37.78 20.86
N ILE A 126 -4.27 -37.77 20.09
CA ILE A 126 -3.40 -38.94 19.93
C ILE A 126 -2.73 -39.32 21.27
N SER A 127 -2.23 -38.35 22.03
CA SER A 127 -1.64 -38.61 23.36
C SER A 127 -2.65 -39.20 24.35
N ALA A 128 -3.91 -38.72 24.34
CA ALA A 128 -4.96 -39.27 25.19
C ALA A 128 -5.31 -40.72 24.80
N ILE A 129 -5.38 -41.03 23.50
CA ILE A 129 -5.65 -42.38 23.00
C ILE A 129 -4.52 -43.36 23.40
N LEU A 130 -3.25 -42.95 23.23
CA LEU A 130 -2.10 -43.77 23.61
C LEU A 130 -2.05 -44.02 25.13
N GLY A 131 -2.32 -43.00 25.94
CA GLY A 131 -2.38 -43.16 27.40
C GLY A 131 -3.49 -44.12 27.84
N LEU A 132 -4.65 -44.07 27.19
CA LEU A 132 -5.78 -44.95 27.51
C LEU A 132 -5.54 -46.39 27.06
N LEU A 133 -4.86 -46.61 25.93
CA LEU A 133 -4.37 -47.91 25.48
C LEU A 133 -3.34 -48.50 26.46
N TYR A 134 -2.39 -47.69 26.92
CA TYR A 134 -1.38 -48.13 27.88
C TYR A 134 -2.03 -48.48 29.23
N PHE A 135 -2.96 -47.65 29.71
CA PHE A 135 -3.71 -47.92 30.95
C PHE A 135 -4.56 -49.19 30.87
N LEU A 136 -5.24 -49.42 29.74
CA LEU A 136 -6.00 -50.65 29.51
C LEU A 136 -5.08 -51.87 29.43
N TRP A 137 -3.90 -51.75 28.81
CA TRP A 137 -2.91 -52.82 28.76
C TRP A 137 -2.35 -53.18 30.15
N GLU A 138 -2.08 -52.18 30.99
CA GLU A 138 -1.63 -52.40 32.38
C GLU A 138 -2.72 -52.96 33.31
N ASN A 139 -4.00 -52.75 33.01
CA ASN A 139 -5.11 -53.24 33.86
C ASN A 139 -5.79 -54.52 33.36
N ILE A 140 -5.44 -55.03 32.17
CA ILE A 140 -5.99 -56.25 31.57
C ILE A 140 -5.02 -57.45 31.68
N LEU A 141 -3.72 -57.21 31.95
CA LEU A 141 -2.72 -58.24 32.27
C LEU A 141 -2.48 -58.33 33.78
#